data_AF-A0A259IMA5-F1
#
_entry.id   AF-A0A259IMA5-F1
#
_cell.length_a   1.000
_cell.length_b   1.000
_cell.length_c   1.000
_cell.angle_alpha   90.00
_cell.angle_beta   90.00
_cell.angle_gamma   90.00
#
_symmetry.space_group_name_H-M   'P 1'
#
loop_
_entity.id
_entity.type
_entity.pdbx_description
1 polymer ?
#
loop_
_entity_poly.entity_id
_entity_poly.type
_entity_poly.pdbx_seq_one_letter_code
_entity_poly.pdbx_strand_id
1 'polypeptide(L)'
;MAAGLPLANKSQQGIISGGFIFQSFGNWEGTEMTLTFFVYPSEYYFNNPANFTLNWIKNTPFSDALKQTIGGVYKKSKININISGDLKLPYDCVGFYGTLDDLAQFVLQISTEMNHPVYIVPQANEINIFDDTYKPDPVPIAFTDLIGQPTWISPNVMQVKTVLRADIISGSYINMPEKFQNIPGLISTRTDSMPSSMKYNSAFLGKFYVIEMRHIGNYRSPDGSGWATIMNCAVEGTQP
;
A
#
# COMPACT_ATOMS: atom_id res chain seq x y z
N MET A 1 17.21 2.01 -2.36
CA MET A 1 18.63 1.96 -1.92
C MET A 1 19.56 1.99 -3.11
N ALA A 2 20.59 2.85 -3.14
CA ALA A 2 21.53 2.96 -4.27
C ALA A 2 22.48 1.75 -4.35
N ALA A 3 23.08 1.50 -5.53
CA ALA A 3 24.01 0.40 -5.73
C ALA A 3 25.23 0.49 -4.78
N GLY A 4 25.64 -0.64 -4.19
CA GLY A 4 26.81 -0.73 -3.31
C GLY A 4 26.52 -0.74 -1.81
N LEU A 5 25.27 -0.50 -1.39
CA LEU A 5 24.85 -0.70 0.01
C LEU A 5 24.48 -2.17 0.28
N PRO A 6 24.74 -2.71 1.49
CA PRO A 6 24.51 -4.12 1.80
C PRO A 6 23.07 -4.61 1.58
N LEU A 7 22.09 -3.70 1.70
CA LEU A 7 20.65 -3.98 1.56
C LEU A 7 20.07 -3.42 0.24
N ALA A 8 20.92 -3.11 -0.73
CA ALA A 8 20.48 -2.60 -2.02
C ALA A 8 19.99 -3.71 -2.94
N ASN A 9 18.68 -3.79 -3.15
CA ASN A 9 18.08 -4.66 -4.16
C ASN A 9 17.47 -3.82 -5.29
N LYS A 10 17.91 -4.04 -6.53
CA LYS A 10 17.41 -3.31 -7.71
C LYS A 10 15.93 -3.55 -7.98
N SER A 11 15.39 -4.74 -7.67
CA SER A 11 13.96 -5.04 -7.89
C SER A 11 13.05 -4.27 -6.93
N GLN A 12 13.60 -3.71 -5.85
CA GLN A 12 12.87 -2.98 -4.81
C GLN A 12 12.99 -1.46 -4.96
N GLN A 13 13.74 -0.99 -5.96
CA GLN A 13 13.97 0.43 -6.23
C GLN A 13 12.81 1.05 -7.03
N GLY A 14 12.45 2.27 -6.68
CA GLY A 14 11.40 3.02 -7.37
C GLY A 14 11.02 4.28 -6.61
N ILE A 15 10.03 5.00 -7.14
CA ILE A 15 9.40 6.13 -6.45
C ILE A 15 8.44 5.56 -5.40
N ILE A 16 8.67 5.86 -4.12
CA ILE A 16 7.83 5.38 -3.01
C ILE A 16 6.53 6.18 -2.88
N SER A 17 6.57 7.47 -3.20
CA SER A 17 5.43 8.39 -3.15
C SER A 17 5.69 9.58 -4.06
N GLY A 18 4.63 10.12 -4.65
CA GLY A 18 4.62 11.32 -5.48
C GLY A 18 3.35 12.11 -5.15
N GLY A 19 3.38 13.42 -5.31
CA GLY A 19 2.29 14.31 -4.91
C GLY A 19 2.82 15.64 -4.41
N PHE A 20 2.07 16.31 -3.54
CA PHE A 20 2.49 17.55 -2.91
C PHE A 20 2.61 17.41 -1.39
N ILE A 21 3.50 18.21 -0.80
CA ILE A 21 3.65 18.28 0.65
C ILE A 21 2.51 19.16 1.18
N PHE A 22 1.52 18.54 1.81
CA PHE A 22 0.40 19.25 2.43
C PHE A 22 0.84 19.99 3.69
N GLN A 23 1.64 19.33 4.52
CA GLN A 23 2.20 19.91 5.72
C GLN A 23 3.61 19.37 5.96
N SER A 24 4.47 20.23 6.49
CA SER A 24 5.77 19.82 7.03
C SER A 24 5.98 20.45 8.39
N PHE A 25 6.64 19.74 9.28
CA PHE A 25 7.08 20.30 10.55
C PHE A 25 8.40 19.68 10.98
N GLY A 26 9.28 20.53 11.48
CA GLY A 26 10.53 20.11 12.09
C GLY A 26 10.30 19.76 13.55
N ASN A 27 11.02 18.75 14.05
CA ASN A 27 11.13 18.46 15.46
C ASN A 27 12.62 18.33 15.83
N TRP A 28 12.96 18.53 17.11
CA TRP A 28 14.32 18.36 17.58
C TRP A 28 14.35 17.77 18.99
N GLU A 29 15.29 16.85 19.20
CA GLU A 29 15.64 16.31 20.51
C GLU A 29 17.16 16.39 20.67
N GLY A 30 17.63 17.33 21.49
CA GLY A 30 19.05 17.66 21.57
C GLY A 30 19.60 18.16 20.22
N THR A 31 20.55 17.44 19.65
CA THR A 31 21.14 17.74 18.33
C THR A 31 20.48 16.99 17.17
N GLU A 32 19.56 16.06 17.47
CA GLU A 32 18.81 15.33 16.44
C GLU A 32 17.68 16.21 15.93
N MET A 33 17.68 16.46 14.63
CA MET A 33 16.63 17.22 13.94
C MET A 33 15.90 16.29 12.98
N THR A 34 14.58 16.25 13.08
CA THR A 34 13.72 15.50 12.17
C THR A 34 12.81 16.45 11.40
N LEU A 35 12.46 16.07 10.18
CA LEU A 35 11.50 16.79 9.36
C LEU A 35 10.46 15.77 8.91
N THR A 36 9.22 15.99 9.31
CA THR A 36 8.10 15.13 8.93
C THR A 36 7.35 15.78 7.79
N PHE A 37 7.06 15.01 6.74
CA PHE A 37 6.22 15.42 5.62
C PHE A 37 4.92 14.64 5.64
N PHE A 38 3.80 15.35 5.59
CA PHE A 38 2.51 14.80 5.19
C PHE A 38 2.37 15.03 3.68
N VAL A 39 2.50 13.94 2.92
CA VAL A 39 2.37 13.97 1.47
C VAL A 39 0.95 13.61 1.11
N TYR A 40 0.30 14.46 0.32
CA TYR A 40 -0.95 14.14 -0.31
C TYR A 40 -0.67 13.60 -1.72
N PRO A 41 -1.02 12.34 -2.01
CA PRO A 41 -0.51 11.61 -3.19
C PRO A 41 -1.19 11.97 -4.52
N SER A 42 -2.16 12.90 -4.52
CA SER A 42 -2.84 13.35 -5.73
C SER A 42 -2.38 14.76 -6.16
N GLU A 43 -2.26 14.96 -7.47
CA GLU A 43 -1.97 16.26 -8.09
C GLU A 43 -3.10 17.29 -7.89
N TYR A 44 -4.33 16.80 -7.76
CA TYR A 44 -5.54 17.61 -7.60
C TYR A 44 -6.07 17.48 -6.19
N TYR A 45 -6.41 18.62 -5.59
CA TYR A 45 -6.82 18.76 -4.20
C TYR A 45 -7.80 19.93 -4.07
N PHE A 46 -8.32 20.19 -2.87
CA PHE A 46 -9.41 21.14 -2.66
C PHE A 46 -9.17 22.55 -3.26
N ASN A 47 -7.95 23.09 -3.17
CA ASN A 47 -7.63 24.41 -3.74
C ASN A 47 -7.16 24.36 -5.21
N ASN A 48 -7.05 23.17 -5.79
CA ASN A 48 -6.72 22.93 -7.20
C ASN A 48 -7.54 21.72 -7.72
N PRO A 49 -8.86 21.87 -7.88
CA PRO A 49 -9.73 20.75 -8.21
C PRO A 49 -9.54 20.30 -9.66
N ALA A 50 -9.67 19.01 -9.89
CA ALA A 50 -9.61 18.40 -11.22
C ALA A 50 -10.96 18.44 -11.96
N ASN A 51 -12.07 18.51 -11.20
CA ASN A 51 -13.44 18.46 -11.72
C ASN A 51 -13.70 17.22 -12.57
N PHE A 52 -13.54 16.03 -11.97
CA PHE A 52 -13.85 14.75 -12.58
C PHE A 52 -15.32 14.70 -12.99
N THR A 53 -15.57 14.34 -14.25
CA THR A 53 -16.92 14.11 -14.77
C THR A 53 -17.09 12.62 -15.01
N LEU A 54 -17.85 11.98 -14.13
CA LEU A 54 -18.25 10.59 -14.29
C LEU A 54 -19.46 10.54 -15.21
N ASN A 55 -19.34 9.77 -16.29
CA ASN A 55 -20.45 9.42 -17.15
C ASN A 55 -20.49 7.89 -17.31
N TRP A 56 -21.23 7.23 -16.44
CA TRP A 56 -21.40 5.79 -16.44
C TRP A 56 -22.71 5.41 -17.12
N ILE A 57 -22.60 4.95 -18.36
CA ILE A 57 -23.75 4.56 -19.18
C ILE A 57 -24.29 3.21 -18.72
N LYS A 58 -25.62 3.06 -18.73
CA LYS A 58 -26.32 1.82 -18.43
C LYS A 58 -25.68 0.61 -19.11
N ASN A 59 -25.54 -0.48 -18.36
CA ASN A 59 -24.99 -1.77 -18.80
C ASN A 59 -23.53 -1.72 -19.32
N THR A 60 -22.82 -0.60 -19.18
CA THR A 60 -21.39 -0.54 -19.48
C THR A 60 -20.57 -0.97 -18.25
N PRO A 61 -19.44 -1.67 -18.44
CA PRO A 61 -18.53 -1.99 -17.35
C PRO A 61 -18.07 -0.73 -16.61
N PHE A 62 -18.06 -0.77 -15.28
CA PHE A 62 -17.60 0.36 -14.48
C PHE A 62 -16.15 0.77 -14.78
N SER A 63 -15.34 -0.20 -15.21
CA SER A 63 -13.94 -0.01 -15.58
C SER A 63 -13.78 0.97 -16.73
N ASP A 64 -14.68 0.91 -17.72
CA ASP A 64 -14.69 1.80 -18.87
C ASP A 64 -15.06 3.23 -18.44
N ALA A 65 -16.08 3.38 -17.59
CA ALA A 65 -16.50 4.67 -17.06
C ALA A 65 -15.38 5.33 -16.22
N LEU A 66 -14.71 4.57 -15.34
CA LEU A 66 -13.59 5.06 -14.54
C LEU A 66 -12.38 5.41 -15.41
N LYS A 67 -12.07 4.59 -16.42
CA LYS A 67 -10.99 4.85 -17.37
C LYS A 67 -11.20 6.15 -18.12
N GLN A 68 -12.42 6.42 -18.58
CA GLN A 68 -12.75 7.67 -19.25
C GLN A 68 -12.67 8.86 -18.30
N THR A 69 -13.22 8.72 -17.10
CA THR A 69 -13.29 9.78 -16.07
C THR A 69 -11.89 10.21 -15.63
N ILE A 70 -11.08 9.24 -15.19
CA ILE A 70 -9.76 9.49 -14.62
C ILE A 70 -8.75 9.76 -15.74
N GLY A 71 -8.84 9.05 -16.86
CA GLY A 71 -7.97 9.25 -18.03
C GLY A 71 -8.16 10.60 -18.73
N GLY A 72 -9.35 11.21 -18.62
CA GLY A 72 -9.59 12.57 -19.10
C GLY A 72 -8.77 13.63 -18.36
N VAL A 73 -8.50 13.38 -17.07
CA VAL A 73 -7.80 14.28 -16.16
C VAL A 73 -6.31 13.93 -16.08
N TYR A 74 -5.97 12.71 -15.67
CA TYR A 74 -4.59 12.25 -15.46
C TYR A 74 -3.95 11.73 -16.76
N LYS A 75 -3.53 12.64 -17.63
CA LYS A 75 -2.95 12.30 -18.94
C LYS A 75 -1.52 11.74 -18.89
N LYS A 76 -0.79 12.00 -17.80
CA LYS A 76 0.63 11.61 -17.64
C LYS A 76 0.84 10.44 -16.69
N SER A 77 -0.18 10.08 -15.91
CA SER A 77 -0.12 8.99 -14.95
C SER A 77 -0.58 7.70 -15.60
N LYS A 78 0.01 6.58 -15.21
CA LYS A 78 -0.43 5.27 -15.66
C LYS A 78 -1.67 4.88 -14.86
N ILE A 79 -2.74 4.49 -15.54
CA ILE A 79 -4.01 4.09 -14.91
C ILE A 79 -4.13 2.58 -15.03
N ASN A 80 -4.03 1.87 -13.90
CA ASN A 80 -4.18 0.42 -13.80
C ASN A 80 -5.56 0.12 -13.23
N ILE A 81 -6.43 -0.55 -13.99
CA ILE A 81 -7.80 -0.88 -13.56
C ILE A 81 -7.95 -2.40 -13.57
N ASN A 82 -8.15 -2.97 -12.38
CA ASN A 82 -8.34 -4.40 -12.15
C ASN A 82 -9.62 -4.59 -11.32
N ILE A 83 -10.77 -4.38 -11.95
CA ILE A 83 -12.07 -4.58 -11.33
C ILE A 83 -12.88 -5.60 -12.14
N SER A 84 -13.84 -6.24 -11.49
CA SER A 84 -14.75 -7.20 -12.09
C SER A 84 -15.55 -6.56 -13.23
N GLY A 85 -15.70 -7.32 -14.32
CA GLY A 85 -16.54 -6.93 -15.45
C GLY A 85 -18.04 -6.94 -15.13
N ASP A 86 -18.44 -7.51 -13.99
CA ASP A 86 -19.85 -7.63 -13.57
C ASP A 86 -20.39 -6.35 -12.94
N LEU A 87 -19.52 -5.40 -12.60
CA LEU A 87 -19.90 -4.08 -12.10
C LEU A 87 -20.55 -3.27 -13.24
N LYS A 88 -21.88 -3.35 -13.33
CA LYS A 88 -22.72 -2.64 -14.30
C LYS A 88 -23.97 -2.12 -13.63
N LEU A 89 -24.37 -0.89 -13.94
CA LEU A 89 -25.65 -0.33 -13.48
C LEU A 89 -26.78 -0.57 -14.48
N PRO A 90 -28.03 -0.77 -14.01
CA PRO A 90 -29.20 -0.88 -14.87
C PRO A 90 -29.74 0.48 -15.35
N TYR A 91 -29.10 1.58 -14.98
CA TYR A 91 -29.45 2.97 -15.31
C TYR A 91 -28.18 3.79 -15.59
N ASP A 92 -28.35 4.96 -16.22
CA ASP A 92 -27.25 5.91 -16.45
C ASP A 92 -26.94 6.66 -15.16
N CYS A 93 -25.66 6.75 -14.81
CA CYS A 93 -25.18 7.49 -13.64
C CYS A 93 -24.19 8.57 -14.07
N VAL A 94 -24.52 9.82 -13.76
CA VAL A 94 -23.65 10.98 -14.04
C VAL A 94 -23.29 11.64 -12.71
N GLY A 95 -22.01 11.97 -12.54
CA GLY A 95 -21.50 12.61 -11.32
C GLY A 95 -20.40 13.61 -11.62
N PHE A 96 -20.29 14.63 -10.76
CA PHE A 96 -19.27 15.65 -10.84
C PHE A 96 -18.54 15.73 -9.51
N TYR A 97 -17.22 15.57 -9.53
CA TYR A 97 -16.40 15.46 -8.32
C TYR A 97 -15.21 16.41 -8.42
N GLY A 98 -15.00 17.24 -7.39
CA GLY A 98 -13.92 18.24 -7.41
C GLY A 98 -12.55 17.60 -7.32
N THR A 99 -12.41 16.60 -6.44
CA THR A 99 -11.15 15.92 -6.14
C THR A 99 -11.22 14.41 -6.38
N LEU A 100 -10.04 13.76 -6.39
CA LEU A 100 -9.98 12.30 -6.49
C LEU A 100 -10.58 11.63 -5.26
N ASP A 101 -10.49 12.26 -4.09
CA ASP A 101 -11.10 11.77 -2.85
C ASP A 101 -12.63 11.75 -2.96
N ASP A 102 -13.23 12.83 -3.47
CA ASP A 102 -14.69 12.91 -3.66
C ASP A 102 -15.18 11.80 -4.61
N LEU A 103 -14.45 11.58 -5.71
CA LEU A 103 -14.72 10.50 -6.64
C LEU A 103 -14.54 9.13 -5.96
N ALA A 104 -13.45 8.93 -5.21
CA ALA A 104 -13.15 7.67 -4.54
C ALA A 104 -14.20 7.32 -3.47
N GLN A 105 -14.73 8.31 -2.74
CA GLN A 105 -15.82 8.10 -1.79
C GLN A 105 -17.08 7.62 -2.50
N PHE A 106 -17.47 8.28 -3.60
CA PHE A 106 -18.61 7.83 -4.40
C PHE A 106 -18.40 6.42 -4.97
N VAL A 107 -17.23 6.16 -5.55
CA VAL A 107 -16.86 4.87 -6.12
C VAL A 107 -16.94 3.76 -5.07
N LEU A 108 -16.37 3.99 -3.89
CA LEU A 108 -16.46 3.03 -2.78
C LEU A 108 -17.92 2.82 -2.37
N GLN A 109 -18.70 3.89 -2.19
CA GLN A 109 -20.10 3.78 -1.79
C GLN A 109 -20.93 2.94 -2.77
N ILE A 110 -20.95 3.32 -4.06
CA ILE A 110 -21.79 2.64 -5.04
C ILE A 110 -21.36 1.20 -5.27
N SER A 111 -20.06 0.93 -5.23
CA SER A 111 -19.50 -0.40 -5.42
C SER A 111 -19.75 -1.31 -4.21
N THR A 112 -19.79 -0.73 -3.00
CA THR A 112 -20.19 -1.44 -1.78
C THR A 112 -21.66 -1.82 -1.80
N GLU A 113 -22.54 -0.94 -2.30
CA GLU A 113 -23.96 -1.25 -2.52
C GLU A 113 -24.17 -2.40 -3.51
N MET A 114 -23.20 -2.61 -4.41
CA MET A 114 -23.15 -3.73 -5.36
C MET A 114 -22.42 -4.97 -4.82
N ASN A 115 -22.01 -4.96 -3.55
CA ASN A 115 -21.26 -6.03 -2.88
C ASN A 115 -19.91 -6.35 -3.54
N HIS A 116 -19.28 -5.34 -4.14
CA HIS A 116 -17.97 -5.43 -4.80
C HIS A 116 -17.21 -4.11 -4.58
N PRO A 117 -16.67 -3.87 -3.38
CA PRO A 117 -16.02 -2.60 -3.04
C PRO A 117 -14.82 -2.34 -3.95
N VAL A 118 -14.81 -1.17 -4.58
CA VAL A 118 -13.73 -0.69 -5.46
C VAL A 118 -12.93 0.37 -4.73
N TYR A 119 -11.61 0.22 -4.75
CA TYR A 119 -10.64 1.13 -4.16
C TYR A 119 -9.87 1.88 -5.24
N ILE A 120 -9.59 3.15 -4.98
CA ILE A 120 -8.72 4.00 -5.81
C ILE A 120 -7.50 4.38 -4.96
N VAL A 121 -6.32 3.98 -5.41
CA VAL A 121 -5.05 4.19 -4.72
C VAL A 121 -4.08 4.92 -5.65
N PRO A 122 -3.93 6.25 -5.52
CA PRO A 122 -2.87 7.00 -6.19
C PRO A 122 -1.54 6.72 -5.48
N GLN A 123 -0.52 6.30 -6.23
CA GLN A 123 0.83 6.13 -5.71
C GLN A 123 1.89 6.43 -6.76
N ALA A 124 2.91 7.20 -6.35
CA ALA A 124 3.99 7.65 -7.21
C ALA A 124 3.49 8.43 -8.44
N ASN A 125 3.41 7.78 -9.60
CA ASN A 125 2.84 8.34 -10.83
C ASN A 125 1.81 7.38 -11.47
N GLU A 126 1.26 6.49 -10.67
CA GLU A 126 0.25 5.51 -11.09
C GLU A 126 -1.01 5.66 -10.26
N ILE A 127 -2.17 5.42 -10.88
CA ILE A 127 -3.45 5.31 -10.21
C ILE A 127 -3.88 3.86 -10.34
N ASN A 128 -3.90 3.16 -9.21
CA ASN A 128 -4.33 1.78 -9.12
C ASN A 128 -5.78 1.73 -8.68
N ILE A 129 -6.62 1.06 -9.46
CA ILE A 129 -8.03 0.87 -9.18
C ILE A 129 -8.29 -0.62 -9.18
N PHE A 130 -8.82 -1.14 -8.08
CA PHE A 130 -9.04 -2.57 -7.93
C PHE A 130 -10.21 -2.87 -7.00
N ASP A 131 -10.76 -4.06 -7.13
CA ASP A 131 -11.78 -4.61 -6.23
C ASP A 131 -11.26 -5.86 -5.50
N ASP A 132 -12.18 -6.56 -4.84
CA ASP A 132 -11.91 -7.80 -4.11
C ASP A 132 -11.57 -9.01 -5.01
N THR A 133 -11.83 -8.93 -6.30
CA THR A 133 -11.49 -9.97 -7.28
C THR A 133 -10.03 -9.88 -7.73
N TYR A 134 -9.40 -8.72 -7.55
CA TYR A 134 -7.99 -8.52 -7.90
C TYR A 134 -7.07 -9.22 -6.91
N LYS A 135 -6.35 -10.24 -7.41
CA LYS A 135 -5.35 -10.98 -6.65
C LYS A 135 -3.98 -10.85 -7.34
N PRO A 136 -3.23 -9.77 -7.08
CA PRO A 136 -1.88 -9.63 -7.63
C PRO A 136 -0.95 -10.71 -7.10
N ASP A 137 0.08 -11.02 -7.88
CA ASP A 137 1.13 -11.94 -7.45
C ASP A 137 1.79 -11.41 -6.15
N PRO A 138 1.87 -12.24 -5.09
CA PRO A 138 2.44 -11.80 -3.83
C PRO A 138 3.92 -11.43 -3.98
N VAL A 139 4.29 -10.27 -3.42
CA VAL A 139 5.68 -9.83 -3.35
C VAL A 139 6.41 -10.63 -2.27
N PRO A 140 7.46 -11.40 -2.61
CA PRO A 140 8.21 -12.15 -1.60
C PRO A 140 9.01 -11.20 -0.71
N ILE A 141 8.91 -11.43 0.60
CA ILE A 141 9.76 -10.79 1.61
C ILE A 141 10.91 -11.74 1.93
N ALA A 142 12.15 -11.29 1.72
CA ALA A 142 13.32 -12.02 2.18
C ALA A 142 13.54 -11.76 3.68
N PHE A 143 14.07 -12.74 4.41
CA PHE A 143 14.37 -12.55 5.83
C PHE A 143 15.35 -11.40 6.07
N THR A 144 16.33 -11.23 5.18
CA THR A 144 17.31 -10.15 5.23
C THR A 144 16.69 -8.76 5.07
N ASP A 145 15.48 -8.67 4.53
CA ASP A 145 14.79 -7.40 4.34
C ASP A 145 14.05 -6.98 5.62
N LEU A 146 13.80 -7.90 6.56
CA LEU A 146 13.04 -7.63 7.79
C LEU A 146 13.87 -6.84 8.79
N ILE A 147 13.28 -5.76 9.31
CA ILE A 147 13.84 -4.94 10.38
C ILE A 147 13.13 -5.33 11.69
N GLY A 148 13.73 -6.29 12.40
CA GLY A 148 13.17 -6.87 13.61
C GLY A 148 12.09 -7.92 13.32
N GLN A 149 11.39 -8.35 14.36
CA GLN A 149 10.35 -9.38 14.24
C GLN A 149 8.98 -8.76 13.90
N PRO A 150 8.19 -9.37 13.00
CA PRO A 150 6.79 -9.00 12.80
C PRO A 150 6.00 -9.10 14.11
N THR A 151 5.01 -8.22 14.29
CA THR A 151 4.23 -8.14 15.54
C THR A 151 2.74 -8.04 15.22
N TRP A 152 1.92 -8.84 15.90
CA TRP A 152 0.46 -8.71 15.84
C TRP A 152 0.02 -7.49 16.66
N ILE A 153 -0.56 -6.50 16.00
CA ILE A 153 -0.98 -5.22 16.62
C ILE A 153 -2.49 -5.18 16.92
N SER A 154 -3.28 -5.98 16.19
CA SER A 154 -4.72 -6.17 16.37
C SER A 154 -5.12 -7.58 15.93
N PRO A 155 -6.33 -8.08 16.26
CA PRO A 155 -6.84 -9.33 15.68
C PRO A 155 -6.75 -9.29 14.16
N ASN A 156 -6.12 -10.30 13.57
CA ASN A 156 -5.89 -10.44 12.13
C ASN A 156 -5.07 -9.33 11.46
N VAL A 157 -4.41 -8.44 12.22
CA VAL A 157 -3.51 -7.41 11.66
C VAL A 157 -2.10 -7.52 12.24
N MET A 158 -1.14 -7.75 11.35
CA MET A 158 0.27 -7.86 11.64
C MET A 158 1.03 -6.65 11.11
N GLN A 159 1.86 -6.05 11.95
CA GLN A 159 2.83 -5.04 11.52
C GLN A 159 4.14 -5.72 11.11
N VAL A 160 4.58 -5.43 9.88
CA VAL A 160 5.84 -5.88 9.32
C VAL A 160 6.70 -4.66 9.00
N LYS A 161 7.98 -4.71 9.38
CA LYS A 161 8.96 -3.67 9.09
C LYS A 161 10.02 -4.24 8.17
N THR A 162 10.27 -3.56 7.06
CA THR A 162 11.30 -3.93 6.10
C THR A 162 12.21 -2.74 5.81
N VAL A 163 13.35 -3.00 5.16
CA VAL A 163 14.09 -1.96 4.45
C VAL A 163 13.18 -1.19 3.50
N LEU A 164 13.55 0.05 3.16
CA LEU A 164 12.73 0.86 2.27
C LEU A 164 12.50 0.17 0.91
N ARG A 165 11.22 -0.06 0.57
CA ARG A 165 10.77 -0.79 -0.62
C ARG A 165 9.75 0.05 -1.38
N ALA A 166 9.97 0.23 -2.68
CA ALA A 166 9.06 0.94 -3.57
C ALA A 166 8.15 0.01 -4.38
N ASP A 167 8.42 -1.30 -4.34
CA ASP A 167 7.70 -2.32 -5.09
C ASP A 167 6.48 -2.89 -4.34
N ILE A 168 6.28 -2.47 -3.08
CA ILE A 168 5.11 -2.81 -2.28
C ILE A 168 4.24 -1.56 -2.18
N ILE A 169 2.94 -1.73 -2.40
CA ILE A 169 1.94 -0.67 -2.32
C ILE A 169 0.81 -1.07 -1.37
N SER A 170 -0.03 -0.10 -0.98
CA SER A 170 -1.29 -0.44 -0.32
C SER A 170 -2.17 -1.23 -1.30
N GLY A 171 -2.70 -2.36 -0.87
CA GLY A 171 -3.38 -3.32 -1.74
C GLY A 171 -2.49 -4.43 -2.31
N SER A 172 -1.18 -4.41 -2.07
CA SER A 172 -0.31 -5.53 -2.43
C SER A 172 -0.53 -6.74 -1.53
N TYR A 173 -0.34 -7.93 -2.09
CA TYR A 173 -0.09 -9.13 -1.30
C TYR A 173 1.41 -9.27 -1.05
N ILE A 174 1.77 -9.67 0.16
CA ILE A 174 3.14 -10.04 0.52
C ILE A 174 3.18 -11.50 0.90
N ASN A 175 4.29 -12.18 0.59
CA ASN A 175 4.54 -13.53 1.06
C ASN A 175 5.69 -13.52 2.08
N MET A 176 5.43 -14.04 3.27
CA MET A 176 6.42 -14.10 4.33
C MET A 176 7.48 -15.19 4.05
N PRO A 177 8.71 -15.04 4.57
CA PRO A 177 9.78 -16.00 4.30
C PRO A 177 9.44 -17.39 4.86
N GLU A 178 9.43 -18.42 3.99
CA GLU A 178 9.05 -19.80 4.37
C GLU A 178 10.08 -20.52 5.28
N LYS A 179 11.30 -20.00 5.39
CA LYS A 179 12.41 -20.67 6.11
C LYS A 179 13.06 -19.72 7.10
N PHE A 180 12.71 -19.87 8.37
CA PHE A 180 13.38 -19.25 9.52
C PHE A 180 14.54 -20.11 10.09
N GLN A 181 14.87 -21.23 9.46
CA GLN A 181 15.87 -22.16 9.97
C GLN A 181 17.30 -21.63 9.73
N ASN A 182 18.06 -21.47 10.83
CA ASN A 182 19.51 -21.23 10.89
C ASN A 182 20.02 -19.78 10.68
N ILE A 183 19.23 -18.74 11.00
CA ILE A 183 19.72 -17.35 10.91
C ILE A 183 20.04 -16.79 12.32
N PRO A 184 21.28 -16.34 12.59
CA PRO A 184 21.67 -15.73 13.86
C PRO A 184 20.83 -14.49 14.18
N GLY A 185 20.40 -14.33 15.43
CA GLY A 185 19.64 -13.14 15.89
C GLY A 185 18.13 -13.36 16.04
N LEU A 186 17.61 -14.53 15.69
CA LEU A 186 16.28 -14.95 16.14
C LEU A 186 16.36 -15.35 17.62
N ILE A 187 15.45 -14.84 18.47
CA ILE A 187 15.19 -15.45 19.78
C ILE A 187 14.59 -16.83 19.49
N SER A 188 15.45 -17.84 19.36
CA SER A 188 15.07 -19.21 19.65
C SER A 188 14.76 -19.23 21.15
N THR A 189 13.48 -19.36 21.49
CA THR A 189 13.13 -19.78 22.85
C THR A 189 13.85 -21.09 23.08
N ARG A 190 14.69 -21.17 24.13
CA ARG A 190 15.26 -22.46 24.56
C ARG A 190 14.12 -23.46 24.69
N THR A 191 14.38 -24.73 24.38
CA THR A 191 13.39 -25.82 24.43
C THR A 191 12.58 -25.85 25.74
N ASP A 192 13.17 -25.32 26.82
CA ASP A 192 12.63 -25.26 28.18
C ASP A 192 11.64 -24.08 28.40
N SER A 193 11.60 -23.13 27.45
CA SER A 193 10.79 -21.90 27.51
C SER A 193 9.70 -21.90 26.43
N MET A 194 8.97 -23.02 26.28
CA MET A 194 7.84 -23.14 25.35
C MET A 194 6.78 -22.06 25.60
N PRO A 195 6.64 -21.13 24.64
CA PRO A 195 5.39 -21.07 23.91
C PRO A 195 5.66 -21.48 22.46
N SER A 196 5.43 -22.75 22.17
CA SER A 196 5.10 -23.27 20.83
C SER A 196 5.95 -22.78 19.65
N SER A 197 7.09 -23.45 19.40
CA SER A 197 7.79 -23.41 18.10
C SER A 197 6.88 -23.76 16.91
N MET A 198 5.80 -24.51 17.13
CA MET A 198 4.75 -24.76 16.13
C MET A 198 3.83 -23.56 15.86
N LYS A 199 3.64 -22.63 16.82
CA LYS A 199 2.86 -21.40 16.56
C LYS A 199 3.66 -20.38 15.76
N TYR A 200 4.98 -20.37 15.83
CA TYR A 200 5.79 -19.48 14.99
C TYR A 200 5.65 -19.81 13.49
N ASN A 201 5.59 -21.10 13.15
CA ASN A 201 5.33 -21.56 11.78
C ASN A 201 3.90 -21.23 11.30
N SER A 202 2.93 -21.02 12.19
CA SER A 202 1.57 -20.68 11.80
C SER A 202 1.23 -19.18 11.94
N ALA A 203 1.98 -18.43 12.77
CA ALA A 203 1.66 -17.05 13.12
C ALA A 203 2.35 -16.01 12.22
N PHE A 204 3.36 -16.39 11.43
CA PHE A 204 4.12 -15.45 10.61
C PHE A 204 4.42 -15.97 9.20
N LEU A 205 3.93 -17.16 8.85
CA LEU A 205 4.05 -17.72 7.50
C LEU A 205 2.76 -17.50 6.71
N GLY A 206 2.92 -17.36 5.39
CA GLY A 206 1.80 -17.24 4.46
C GLY A 206 1.70 -15.87 3.81
N LYS A 207 0.55 -15.69 3.15
CA LYS A 207 0.23 -14.49 2.39
C LYS A 207 -0.55 -13.51 3.26
N PHE A 208 -0.17 -12.25 3.19
CA PHE A 208 -0.84 -11.17 3.89
C PHE A 208 -1.15 -10.03 2.93
N TYR A 209 -2.25 -9.32 3.18
CA TYR A 209 -2.71 -8.20 2.37
C TYR A 209 -2.35 -6.87 3.03
N VAL A 210 -1.65 -5.98 2.33
CA VAL A 210 -1.20 -4.70 2.88
C VAL A 210 -2.37 -3.70 2.92
N ILE A 211 -2.73 -3.25 4.13
CA ILE A 211 -3.85 -2.32 4.37
C ILE A 211 -3.38 -0.90 4.68
N GLU A 212 -2.19 -0.74 5.24
CA GLU A 212 -1.61 0.56 5.57
C GLU A 212 -0.10 0.50 5.38
N MET A 213 0.49 1.61 4.95
CA MET A 213 1.93 1.74 4.78
C MET A 213 2.44 3.09 5.26
N ARG A 214 3.61 3.07 5.88
CA ARG A 214 4.36 4.25 6.30
C ARG A 214 5.83 4.06 5.97
N HIS A 215 6.42 5.06 5.32
CA HIS A 215 7.87 5.11 5.14
C HIS A 215 8.48 6.04 6.18
N ILE A 216 9.56 5.59 6.82
CA ILE A 216 10.36 6.39 7.74
C ILE A 216 11.82 6.38 7.29
N GLY A 217 12.54 7.46 7.57
CA GLY A 217 13.88 7.65 7.06
C GLY A 217 14.72 8.57 7.91
N ASN A 218 15.94 8.14 8.23
CA ASN A 218 17.02 9.01 8.67
C ASN A 218 17.98 9.26 7.51
N TYR A 219 17.92 10.48 6.95
CA TYR A 219 18.78 10.91 5.85
C TYR A 219 20.27 10.89 6.21
N ARG A 220 20.62 11.04 7.50
CA ARG A 220 22.02 11.05 7.97
C ARG A 220 22.60 9.67 8.24
N SER A 221 21.83 8.60 8.05
CA SER A 221 22.32 7.22 8.22
C SER A 221 23.42 6.95 7.19
N PRO A 222 24.65 6.60 7.60
CA PRO A 222 25.80 6.45 6.69
C PRO A 222 25.67 5.25 5.74
N ASP A 223 24.78 4.30 6.03
CA ASP A 223 24.61 3.00 5.38
C ASP A 223 23.21 2.79 4.78
N GLY A 224 22.34 3.81 4.85
CA GLY A 224 20.94 3.73 4.40
C GLY A 224 20.05 2.78 5.22
N SER A 225 20.54 2.17 6.30
CA SER A 225 19.75 1.32 7.21
C SER A 225 18.71 2.11 8.00
N GLY A 226 18.88 3.43 8.09
CA GLY A 226 17.91 4.36 8.67
C GLY A 226 16.61 4.53 7.88
N TRP A 227 16.42 3.83 6.74
CA TRP A 227 15.20 3.90 5.94
C TRP A 227 14.41 2.59 6.01
N ALA A 228 13.14 2.69 6.39
CA ALA A 228 12.26 1.54 6.57
C ALA A 228 10.88 1.77 5.95
N THR A 229 10.28 0.67 5.49
CA THR A 229 8.85 0.58 5.19
C THR A 229 8.19 -0.17 6.33
N ILE A 230 7.21 0.47 6.96
CA ILE A 230 6.35 -0.11 7.98
C ILE A 230 5.02 -0.35 7.32
N MET A 231 4.55 -1.59 7.35
CA MET A 231 3.29 -1.97 6.73
C MET A 231 2.43 -2.74 7.72
N ASN A 232 1.16 -2.38 7.78
CA ASN A 232 0.15 -3.15 8.49
C ASN A 232 -0.51 -4.07 7.46
N CYS A 233 -0.56 -5.36 7.78
CA CYS A 233 -1.00 -6.40 6.87
C CYS A 233 -2.09 -7.24 7.53
N ALA A 234 -3.20 -7.42 6.82
CA ALA A 234 -4.30 -8.27 7.23
C ALA A 234 -4.10 -9.72 6.75
N VAL A 235 -4.70 -10.67 7.47
CA VAL A 235 -4.80 -12.07 7.01
C VAL A 235 -5.68 -12.14 5.76
N GLU A 236 -5.30 -12.98 4.79
CA GLU A 236 -6.11 -13.24 3.61
C GLU A 236 -7.52 -13.71 4.00
N GLY A 237 -8.56 -13.00 3.54
CA GLY A 237 -9.97 -13.33 3.83
C GLY A 237 -10.61 -12.50 4.95
N THR A 238 -9.83 -11.68 5.67
CA THR A 238 -10.37 -10.64 6.57
C THR A 238 -10.11 -9.27 5.96
N GLN A 239 -10.99 -8.86 5.06
CA GLN A 239 -11.11 -7.45 4.66
C GLN A 239 -11.72 -6.66 5.83
N PRO A 240 -11.38 -5.36 6.00
CA PRO A 240 -11.99 -4.51 7.01
C PRO A 240 -13.51 -4.37 6.84
#